data_AF-A0A157ZAY1-F1
#
_entry.id   AF-A0A157ZAY1-F1
#
_cell.length_a   1.000
_cell.length_b   1.000
_cell.length_c   1.000
_cell.angle_alpha   90.00
_cell.angle_beta   90.00
_cell.angle_gamma   90.00
#
_symmetry.space_group_name_H-M   'P 1'
#
loop_
_entity.id
_entity.type
_entity.pdbx_description
1 polymer ?
#
loop_
_entity_poly.entity_id
_entity_poly.type
_entity_poly.pdbx_seq_one_letter_code
_entity_poly.pdbx_strand_id
1 'polypeptide(L)'
;MCYSAQIQADYRRYVRTFGAHMDIEEFARLYFERAEGSKAKIPKAVDDAFREPQTDAESEIKALIDRYNTDQTTKLEQELFKQRTRLADAERTLKSKVTKAATESVRIATAKIEASLRRLEDINRTGPEPRDSRIFPGSYAPVLVMENGKYVVKPMRYQCRVAGKPANYDVKYPGTYNARRDNLEGFWKPCFGYTHGVMLVDVFYENVKKAKYENTLLETHDRDENVVLEFRPSNGQLMHVACLWSRWTAPGQPDLLSFAAITDAPPPEVEAAGHDRCIVPIKVENIEAWLNPSQSNLNAMYAILDDRDRPYYEHRLAA
;
A
#
# COMPACT_ATOMS: atom_id res chain seq x y z
N MET A 1 0.70 12.99 -5.11
CA MET A 1 1.10 12.42 -3.79
C MET A 1 0.75 10.95 -3.81
N CYS A 2 1.72 10.05 -3.97
CA CYS A 2 1.49 8.65 -4.38
C CYS A 2 0.41 7.97 -3.53
N TYR A 3 -0.79 7.86 -4.11
CA TYR A 3 -1.96 7.34 -3.40
C TYR A 3 -1.90 5.82 -3.26
N SER A 4 -1.36 5.13 -4.26
CA SER A 4 -1.16 3.67 -4.22
C SER A 4 -0.01 3.27 -5.12
N ALA A 5 0.60 2.13 -4.86
CA ALA A 5 1.74 1.64 -5.62
C ALA A 5 1.62 0.14 -5.85
N GLN A 6 2.08 -0.34 -7.00
CA GLN A 6 2.31 -1.77 -7.22
C GLN A 6 3.73 -2.10 -6.76
N ILE A 7 3.86 -2.98 -5.78
CA ILE A 7 5.14 -3.28 -5.13
C ILE A 7 5.69 -4.65 -5.50
N GLN A 8 6.98 -4.84 -5.28
CA GLN A 8 7.52 -6.20 -5.18
C GLN A 8 7.14 -6.79 -3.81
N ALA A 9 6.07 -7.58 -3.80
CA ALA A 9 5.47 -8.14 -2.59
C ALA A 9 6.17 -9.40 -2.06
N ASP A 10 6.83 -10.16 -2.93
CA ASP A 10 7.58 -11.36 -2.54
C ASP A 10 8.92 -10.94 -1.89
N TYR A 11 9.05 -11.21 -0.58
CA TYR A 11 10.25 -10.89 0.18
C TYR A 11 11.50 -11.54 -0.44
N ARG A 12 11.39 -12.67 -1.13
CA ARG A 12 12.52 -13.36 -1.77
C ARG A 12 13.19 -12.51 -2.84
N ARG A 13 12.48 -11.54 -3.44
CA ARG A 13 13.10 -10.55 -4.32
C ARG A 13 14.15 -9.72 -3.59
N TYR A 14 13.86 -9.27 -2.37
CA TYR A 14 14.81 -8.53 -1.54
C TYR A 14 15.99 -9.41 -1.11
N VAL A 15 15.75 -10.68 -0.77
CA VAL A 15 16.80 -11.65 -0.44
C VAL A 15 17.77 -11.81 -1.61
N ARG A 16 17.24 -12.04 -2.83
CA ARG A 16 18.06 -12.21 -4.03
C ARG A 16 18.83 -10.94 -4.42
N THR A 17 18.23 -9.77 -4.28
CA THR A 17 18.85 -8.50 -4.70
C THR A 17 19.87 -7.97 -3.68
N PHE A 18 19.60 -8.10 -2.37
CA PHE A 18 20.38 -7.43 -1.32
C PHE A 18 21.06 -8.39 -0.34
N GLY A 19 20.85 -9.71 -0.46
CA GLY A 19 21.27 -10.65 0.57
C GLY A 19 20.53 -10.44 1.90
N ALA A 20 19.32 -9.86 1.85
CA ALA A 20 18.56 -9.52 3.04
C ALA A 20 18.01 -10.76 3.77
N HIS A 21 17.79 -10.63 5.07
CA HIS A 21 17.08 -11.63 5.87
C HIS A 21 15.64 -11.21 6.08
N MET A 22 14.69 -12.16 6.00
CA MET A 22 13.31 -11.89 6.39
C MET A 22 13.19 -11.91 7.91
N ASP A 23 12.55 -10.91 8.50
CA ASP A 23 12.13 -10.93 9.90
C ASP A 23 10.91 -11.83 10.06
N ILE A 24 11.15 -13.15 10.09
CA ILE A 24 10.10 -14.17 10.14
C ILE A 24 9.19 -14.01 11.36
N GLU A 25 9.71 -13.53 12.49
CA GLU A 25 8.94 -13.32 13.72
C GLU A 25 7.93 -12.18 13.55
N GLU A 26 8.32 -11.05 12.96
CA GLU A 26 7.38 -9.94 12.68
C GLU A 26 6.33 -10.34 11.61
N PHE A 27 6.68 -11.16 10.62
CA PHE A 27 5.70 -11.74 9.69
C PHE A 27 4.72 -12.68 10.40
N ALA A 28 5.23 -13.62 11.21
CA ALA A 28 4.39 -14.55 11.97
C ALA A 28 3.43 -13.80 12.91
N ARG A 29 3.92 -12.77 13.62
CA ARG A 29 3.10 -11.91 14.47
C ARG A 29 1.99 -11.21 13.70
N LEU A 30 2.30 -10.61 12.54
CA LEU A 30 1.31 -9.93 11.70
C LEU A 30 0.19 -10.90 11.26
N TYR A 31 0.54 -12.09 10.78
CA TYR A 31 -0.45 -13.07 10.34
C TYR A 31 -1.25 -13.68 11.49
N PHE A 32 -0.63 -13.87 12.65
CA PHE A 32 -1.31 -14.28 13.87
C PHE A 32 -2.37 -13.24 14.27
N GLU A 33 -1.98 -11.98 14.41
CA GLU A 33 -2.89 -10.88 14.74
C GLU A 33 -4.04 -10.77 13.73
N ARG A 34 -3.77 -10.91 12.42
CA ARG A 34 -4.80 -10.89 11.37
C ARG A 34 -5.79 -12.04 11.52
N ALA A 35 -5.29 -13.25 11.79
CA ALA A 35 -6.14 -14.42 11.97
C ALA A 35 -6.96 -14.35 13.27
N GLU A 36 -6.45 -13.69 14.32
CA GLU A 36 -7.20 -13.39 15.55
C GLU A 36 -8.16 -12.19 15.41
N GLY A 37 -8.34 -11.67 14.19
CA GLY A 37 -9.37 -10.67 13.88
C GLY A 37 -8.89 -9.23 13.85
N SER A 38 -7.57 -8.98 13.82
CA SER A 38 -7.07 -7.66 13.46
C SER A 38 -7.56 -7.28 12.05
N LYS A 39 -7.73 -5.99 11.80
CA LYS A 39 -8.12 -5.46 10.48
C LYS A 39 -6.92 -5.23 9.57
N ALA A 40 -5.83 -5.96 9.76
CA ALA A 40 -4.63 -5.83 8.95
C ALA A 40 -4.95 -6.09 7.48
N LYS A 41 -4.59 -5.12 6.63
CA LYS A 41 -4.74 -5.23 5.18
C LYS A 41 -3.40 -5.70 4.60
N ILE A 42 -3.34 -6.93 4.14
CA ILE A 42 -2.14 -7.49 3.53
C ILE A 42 -2.48 -7.81 2.07
N PRO A 43 -1.70 -7.32 1.09
CA PRO A 43 -1.94 -7.64 -0.31
C PRO A 43 -1.82 -9.14 -0.56
N LYS A 44 -2.66 -9.68 -1.45
CA LYS A 44 -2.66 -11.10 -1.80
C LYS A 44 -1.27 -11.59 -2.25
N ALA A 45 -0.50 -10.76 -2.95
CA ALA A 45 0.84 -11.14 -3.39
C ALA A 45 1.85 -11.35 -2.24
N VAL A 46 1.61 -10.74 -1.07
CA VAL A 46 2.42 -10.99 0.15
C VAL A 46 2.00 -12.33 0.78
N ASP A 47 0.69 -12.63 0.81
CA ASP A 47 0.18 -13.94 1.25
C ASP A 47 0.71 -15.06 0.33
N ASP A 48 0.72 -14.84 -0.99
CA ASP A 48 1.17 -15.80 -2.00
C ASP A 48 2.66 -16.14 -1.88
N ALA A 49 3.48 -15.26 -1.28
CA ALA A 49 4.88 -15.58 -0.99
C ALA A 49 5.02 -16.76 0.00
N PHE A 50 3.99 -17.07 0.79
CA PHE A 50 3.98 -18.19 1.73
C PHE A 50 3.20 -19.41 1.21
N ARG A 51 2.77 -19.40 -0.07
CA ARG A 51 2.04 -20.51 -0.68
C ARG A 51 2.84 -21.82 -0.68
N GLU A 52 4.15 -21.71 -0.93
CA GLU A 52 5.11 -22.82 -0.95
C GLU A 52 6.15 -22.60 0.16
N PRO A 53 5.81 -22.90 1.43
CA PRO A 53 6.68 -22.62 2.56
C PRO A 53 7.94 -23.50 2.51
N GLN A 54 9.09 -22.91 2.86
CA GLN A 54 10.40 -23.56 2.83
C GLN A 54 10.91 -23.92 4.25
N THR A 55 10.22 -23.46 5.29
CA THR A 55 10.58 -23.67 6.69
C THR A 55 9.33 -23.95 7.53
N ASP A 56 9.53 -24.44 8.75
CA ASP A 56 8.43 -24.66 9.71
C ASP A 56 7.72 -23.35 10.04
N ALA A 57 8.46 -22.26 10.27
CA ALA A 57 7.89 -20.95 10.53
C ALA A 57 7.10 -20.38 9.34
N GLU A 58 7.55 -20.60 8.10
CA GLU A 58 6.74 -20.27 6.91
C GLU A 58 5.48 -21.14 6.82
N SER A 59 5.56 -22.40 7.24
CA SER A 59 4.40 -23.31 7.27
C SER A 59 3.36 -22.87 8.30
N GLU A 60 3.79 -22.35 9.46
CA GLU A 60 2.90 -21.74 10.45
C GLU A 60 2.20 -20.50 9.90
N ILE A 61 2.93 -19.61 9.22
CA ILE A 61 2.35 -18.45 8.53
C ILE A 61 1.30 -18.90 7.50
N LYS A 62 1.64 -19.91 6.69
CA LYS A 62 0.69 -20.46 5.69
C LYS A 62 -0.58 -20.97 6.37
N ALA A 63 -0.47 -21.70 7.48
CA ALA A 63 -1.63 -22.19 8.22
C ALA A 63 -2.51 -21.04 8.75
N LEU A 64 -1.91 -19.94 9.20
CA LEU A 64 -2.65 -18.74 9.63
C LEU A 64 -3.36 -18.05 8.45
N ILE A 65 -2.72 -17.99 7.27
CA ILE A 65 -3.32 -17.50 6.03
C ILE A 65 -4.52 -18.37 5.63
N ASP A 66 -4.36 -19.70 5.61
CA ASP A 66 -5.41 -20.65 5.24
C ASP A 66 -6.61 -20.56 6.20
N ARG A 67 -6.37 -20.45 7.51
CA ARG A 67 -7.40 -20.23 8.53
C ARG A 67 -8.16 -18.94 8.29
N TYR A 68 -7.44 -17.83 8.09
CA TYR A 68 -8.05 -16.53 7.80
C TYR A 68 -8.91 -16.59 6.52
N ASN A 69 -8.40 -17.20 5.45
CA ASN A 69 -9.11 -17.33 4.19
C ASN A 69 -10.39 -18.18 4.33
N THR A 70 -10.34 -19.27 5.10
CA THR A 70 -11.53 -20.09 5.41
C THR A 70 -12.62 -19.27 6.12
N ASP A 71 -12.23 -18.48 7.12
CA ASP A 71 -13.13 -17.58 7.83
C ASP A 71 -13.70 -16.48 6.91
N GLN A 72 -12.88 -15.90 6.04
CA GLN A 72 -13.33 -14.89 5.08
C GLN A 72 -14.30 -15.48 4.05
N THR A 73 -14.02 -16.67 3.52
CA THR A 73 -14.92 -17.38 2.60
C THR A 73 -16.29 -17.55 3.23
N THR A 74 -16.35 -18.07 4.47
CA THR A 74 -17.62 -18.25 5.20
C THR A 74 -18.38 -16.92 5.35
N LYS A 75 -17.69 -15.83 5.72
CA LYS A 75 -18.30 -14.50 5.86
C LYS A 75 -18.80 -13.93 4.53
N LEU A 76 -18.05 -14.13 3.44
CA LEU A 76 -18.40 -13.66 2.11
C LEU A 76 -19.60 -14.42 1.54
N GLU A 77 -19.68 -15.73 1.76
CA GLU A 77 -20.84 -16.56 1.37
C GLU A 77 -22.11 -16.14 2.10
N GLN A 78 -22.02 -15.86 3.41
CA GLN A 78 -23.14 -15.32 4.19
C GLN A 78 -23.58 -13.94 3.70
N GLU A 79 -22.63 -13.03 3.41
CA GLU A 79 -22.97 -11.71 2.84
C GLU A 79 -23.57 -11.85 1.43
N LEU A 80 -23.10 -12.78 0.61
CA LEU A 80 -23.67 -13.06 -0.71
C LEU A 80 -25.13 -13.50 -0.61
N PHE A 81 -25.43 -14.44 0.29
CA PHE A 81 -26.81 -14.88 0.53
C PHE A 81 -27.69 -13.69 0.95
N LYS A 82 -27.23 -12.90 1.93
CA LYS A 82 -27.93 -11.70 2.41
C LYS A 82 -28.18 -10.68 1.31
N GLN A 83 -27.19 -10.38 0.46
CA GLN A 83 -27.34 -9.38 -0.59
C GLN A 83 -28.19 -9.88 -1.76
N ARG A 84 -28.15 -11.19 -2.08
CA ARG A 84 -29.05 -11.79 -3.09
C ARG A 84 -30.51 -11.72 -2.66
N THR A 85 -30.81 -12.02 -1.39
CA THR A 85 -32.17 -11.84 -0.84
C THR A 85 -32.60 -10.37 -0.91
N ARG A 86 -31.73 -9.45 -0.49
CA ARG A 86 -32.01 -8.00 -0.57
C ARG A 86 -32.28 -7.53 -2.01
N LEU A 87 -31.54 -8.06 -2.98
CA LEU A 87 -31.72 -7.73 -4.39
C LEU A 87 -33.11 -8.20 -4.88
N ALA A 88 -33.46 -9.46 -4.63
CA ALA A 88 -34.74 -10.03 -5.05
C ALA A 88 -35.95 -9.30 -4.44
N ASP A 89 -35.88 -8.94 -3.16
CA ASP A 89 -36.94 -8.19 -2.47
C ASP A 89 -37.10 -6.77 -3.04
N ALA A 90 -35.98 -6.10 -3.34
CA ALA A 90 -35.97 -4.78 -3.95
C ALA A 90 -36.55 -4.82 -5.38
N GLU A 91 -36.18 -5.82 -6.19
CA GLU A 91 -36.73 -6.02 -7.53
C GLU A 91 -38.23 -6.33 -7.51
N ARG A 92 -38.69 -7.16 -6.55
CA ARG A 92 -40.13 -7.41 -6.35
C ARG A 92 -40.88 -6.14 -6.00
N THR A 93 -40.30 -5.29 -5.16
CA THR A 93 -40.88 -3.99 -4.82
C THR A 93 -40.97 -3.08 -6.04
N LEU A 94 -39.92 -3.04 -6.87
CA LEU A 94 -39.92 -2.24 -8.11
C LEU A 94 -40.98 -2.70 -9.13
N LYS A 95 -41.29 -4.00 -9.17
CA LYS A 95 -42.38 -4.52 -10.02
C LYS A 95 -43.76 -4.04 -9.61
N SER A 96 -44.01 -3.82 -8.32
CA SER A 96 -45.28 -3.27 -7.85
C SER A 96 -45.31 -1.74 -7.90
N LYS A 97 -44.20 -1.08 -7.51
CA LYS A 97 -44.06 0.37 -7.54
C LYS A 97 -42.59 0.80 -7.60
N VAL A 98 -42.25 1.64 -8.57
CA VAL A 98 -40.92 2.26 -8.63
C VAL A 98 -40.75 3.22 -7.46
N THR A 99 -39.72 2.99 -6.64
CA THR A 99 -39.36 3.87 -5.52
C THR A 99 -37.85 4.09 -5.48
N LYS A 100 -37.43 5.30 -5.09
CA LYS A 100 -36.01 5.65 -4.94
C LYS A 100 -35.27 4.69 -4.00
N ALA A 101 -35.93 4.28 -2.90
CA ALA A 101 -35.35 3.37 -1.92
C ALA A 101 -35.08 1.97 -2.51
N ALA A 102 -36.02 1.41 -3.27
CA ALA A 102 -35.84 0.11 -3.90
C ALA A 102 -34.80 0.16 -5.03
N THR A 103 -34.78 1.22 -5.85
CA THR A 103 -33.74 1.45 -6.87
C THR A 103 -32.35 1.51 -6.26
N GLU A 104 -32.20 2.25 -5.15
CA GLU A 104 -30.91 2.36 -4.46
C GLU A 104 -30.51 1.04 -3.78
N SER A 105 -31.50 0.28 -3.27
CA SER A 105 -31.25 -1.05 -2.70
C SER A 105 -30.74 -2.04 -3.74
N VAL A 106 -31.32 -2.05 -4.96
CA VAL A 106 -30.81 -2.84 -6.10
C VAL A 106 -29.35 -2.47 -6.37
N ARG A 107 -29.06 -1.17 -6.54
CA ARG A 107 -27.71 -0.67 -6.84
C ARG A 107 -26.68 -1.12 -5.80
N ILE A 108 -26.99 -0.96 -4.51
CA ILE A 108 -26.10 -1.34 -3.41
C ILE A 108 -25.92 -2.86 -3.34
N ALA A 109 -27.01 -3.62 -3.45
CA ALA A 109 -26.96 -5.08 -3.36
C ALA A 109 -26.13 -5.67 -4.51
N THR A 110 -26.36 -5.23 -5.76
CA THR A 110 -25.58 -5.64 -6.93
C THR A 110 -24.09 -5.34 -6.73
N ALA A 111 -23.74 -4.11 -6.35
CA ALA A 111 -22.34 -3.73 -6.13
C ALA A 111 -21.66 -4.58 -5.04
N LYS A 112 -22.37 -4.93 -3.96
CA LYS A 112 -21.85 -5.79 -2.91
C LYS A 112 -21.73 -7.26 -3.31
N ILE A 113 -22.66 -7.76 -4.14
CA ILE A 113 -22.57 -9.11 -4.71
C ILE A 113 -21.32 -9.23 -5.57
N GLU A 114 -21.13 -8.30 -6.52
CA GLU A 114 -19.95 -8.26 -7.38
C GLU A 114 -18.64 -8.13 -6.59
N ALA A 115 -18.62 -7.29 -5.55
CA ALA A 115 -17.46 -7.17 -4.67
C ALA A 115 -17.17 -8.46 -3.88
N SER A 116 -18.20 -9.15 -3.42
CA SER A 116 -18.03 -10.39 -2.65
C SER A 116 -17.60 -11.56 -3.53
N LEU A 117 -18.15 -11.67 -4.75
CA LEU A 117 -17.72 -12.65 -5.76
C LEU A 117 -16.26 -12.44 -6.15
N ARG A 118 -15.84 -11.20 -6.43
CA ARG A 118 -14.43 -10.88 -6.74
C ARG A 118 -13.48 -11.28 -5.61
N ARG A 119 -13.87 -11.04 -4.36
CA ARG A 119 -13.04 -11.45 -3.20
C ARG A 119 -12.95 -12.97 -3.06
N LEU A 120 -14.05 -13.70 -3.29
CA LEU A 120 -14.02 -15.16 -3.30
C LEU A 120 -13.15 -15.69 -4.44
N GLU A 121 -13.23 -15.08 -5.62
CA GLU A 121 -12.35 -15.39 -6.74
C GLU A 121 -10.89 -15.16 -6.37
N ASP A 122 -10.55 -14.01 -5.77
CA ASP A 122 -9.18 -13.70 -5.33
C ASP A 122 -8.64 -14.70 -4.30
N ILE A 123 -9.46 -15.14 -3.33
CA ILE A 123 -9.08 -16.16 -2.35
C ILE A 123 -8.74 -17.49 -3.03
N ASN A 124 -9.57 -17.91 -3.99
CA ASN A 124 -9.42 -19.20 -4.66
C ASN A 124 -8.38 -19.18 -5.79
N ARG A 125 -8.08 -18.00 -6.33
CA ARG A 125 -7.17 -17.83 -7.47
C ARG A 125 -5.72 -18.13 -7.09
N THR A 126 -5.07 -18.92 -7.94
CA THR A 126 -3.68 -19.33 -7.79
C THR A 126 -2.72 -18.51 -8.65
N GLY A 127 -3.12 -18.12 -9.85
CA GLY A 127 -2.29 -17.31 -10.75
C GLY A 127 -2.24 -15.85 -10.29
N PRO A 128 -1.08 -15.15 -10.35
CA PRO A 128 -0.95 -13.79 -9.88
C PRO A 128 -1.63 -12.78 -10.82
N GLU A 129 -2.15 -11.69 -10.26
CA GLU A 129 -2.60 -10.51 -11.00
C GLU A 129 -1.87 -9.25 -10.53
N PRO A 130 -1.66 -8.24 -11.40
CA PRO A 130 -1.01 -6.99 -11.01
C PRO A 130 -1.64 -6.34 -9.76
N ARG A 131 -2.98 -6.41 -9.62
CA ARG A 131 -3.73 -5.86 -8.49
C ARG A 131 -3.36 -6.48 -7.14
N ASP A 132 -2.84 -7.71 -7.12
CA ASP A 132 -2.51 -8.44 -5.88
C ASP A 132 -1.36 -7.82 -5.11
N SER A 133 -0.54 -7.03 -5.81
CA SER A 133 0.62 -6.34 -5.25
C SER A 133 0.38 -4.83 -5.13
N ARG A 134 -0.84 -4.34 -5.38
CA ARG A 134 -1.17 -2.92 -5.21
C ARG A 134 -1.47 -2.62 -3.75
N ILE A 135 -0.69 -1.72 -3.15
CA ILE A 135 -0.89 -1.23 -1.79
C ILE A 135 -1.56 0.14 -1.76
N PHE A 136 -2.35 0.37 -0.72
CA PHE A 136 -2.95 1.66 -0.37
C PHE A 136 -2.58 2.02 1.08
N PRO A 137 -2.70 3.29 1.50
CA PRO A 137 -2.57 3.67 2.90
C PRO A 137 -3.38 2.75 3.83
N GLY A 138 -2.71 2.27 4.89
CA GLY A 138 -3.18 1.26 5.83
C GLY A 138 -2.86 -0.19 5.44
N SER A 139 -2.28 -0.45 4.25
CA SER A 139 -1.86 -1.80 3.83
C SER A 139 -0.45 -2.11 4.29
N TYR A 140 -0.15 -3.38 4.56
CA TYR A 140 1.19 -3.86 4.85
C TYR A 140 1.98 -4.10 3.57
N ALA A 141 3.30 -3.86 3.64
CA ALA A 141 4.25 -4.12 2.57
C ALA A 141 5.59 -4.59 3.16
N PRO A 142 6.36 -5.42 2.45
CA PRO A 142 7.77 -5.64 2.76
C PRO A 142 8.56 -4.34 2.59
N VAL A 143 9.35 -4.00 3.61
CA VAL A 143 10.26 -2.85 3.61
C VAL A 143 11.64 -3.32 4.02
N LEU A 144 12.64 -2.98 3.22
CA LEU A 144 14.05 -3.22 3.51
C LEU A 144 14.56 -2.17 4.51
N VAL A 145 15.21 -2.62 5.57
CA VAL A 145 15.85 -1.79 6.58
C VAL A 145 17.23 -2.33 6.93
N MET A 146 18.04 -1.53 7.63
CA MET A 146 19.26 -2.00 8.29
C MET A 146 18.97 -2.27 9.76
N GLU A 147 19.31 -3.46 10.23
CA GLU A 147 19.34 -3.77 11.67
C GLU A 147 20.62 -4.54 12.00
N ASN A 148 21.35 -4.06 13.02
CA ASN A 148 22.58 -4.69 13.50
C ASN A 148 23.60 -4.96 12.38
N GLY A 149 23.73 -4.02 11.42
CA GLY A 149 24.64 -4.13 10.29
C GLY A 149 24.23 -5.13 9.20
N LYS A 150 22.97 -5.60 9.21
CA LYS A 150 22.42 -6.50 8.19
C LYS A 150 21.17 -5.92 7.55
N TYR A 151 21.00 -6.21 6.27
CA TYR A 151 19.74 -5.97 5.58
C TYR A 151 18.66 -6.91 6.11
N VAL A 152 17.54 -6.32 6.54
CA VAL A 152 16.37 -7.06 7.05
C VAL A 152 15.12 -6.58 6.33
N VAL A 153 14.24 -7.50 5.94
CA VAL A 153 12.94 -7.19 5.36
C VAL A 153 11.86 -7.40 6.40
N LYS A 154 11.08 -6.37 6.67
CA LYS A 154 9.98 -6.41 7.65
C LYS A 154 8.64 -6.09 6.99
N PRO A 155 7.53 -6.69 7.46
CA PRO A 155 6.22 -6.25 7.05
C PRO A 155 5.86 -4.98 7.83
N MET A 156 5.67 -3.87 7.12
CA MET A 156 5.33 -2.59 7.73
C MET A 156 4.05 -2.03 7.12
N ARG A 157 3.21 -1.39 7.94
CA ARG A 157 2.00 -0.73 7.47
C ARG A 157 2.34 0.58 6.77
N TYR A 158 2.02 0.70 5.49
CA TYR A 158 2.08 1.96 4.75
C TYR A 158 1.06 2.93 5.36
N GLN A 159 1.45 4.16 5.68
CA GLN A 159 0.78 5.11 6.60
C GLN A 159 1.40 5.06 8.00
N CYS A 160 2.49 5.81 8.15
CA CYS A 160 3.33 5.83 9.33
C CYS A 160 2.60 6.44 10.53
N ARG A 161 2.76 5.80 11.68
CA ARG A 161 2.50 6.37 13.00
C ARG A 161 3.85 6.58 13.67
N VAL A 162 4.31 7.82 13.70
CA VAL A 162 5.58 8.19 14.33
C VAL A 162 5.52 7.92 15.84
N ALA A 163 6.59 7.37 16.40
CA ALA A 163 6.73 7.10 17.84
C ALA A 163 6.38 8.35 18.68
N GLY A 164 5.71 8.14 19.82
CA GLY A 164 5.27 9.21 20.71
C GLY A 164 4.00 9.97 20.26
N LYS A 165 3.44 9.67 19.08
CA LYS A 165 2.12 10.22 18.68
C LYS A 165 0.97 9.44 19.33
N PRO A 166 -0.22 10.04 19.53
CA PRO A 166 -1.41 9.30 19.98
C PRO A 166 -1.80 8.14 19.05
N ALA A 167 -2.44 7.11 19.60
CA ALA A 167 -2.84 5.90 18.86
C ALA A 167 -3.78 6.15 17.67
N ASN A 168 -4.51 7.27 17.66
CA ASN A 168 -5.42 7.65 16.57
C ASN A 168 -4.84 8.72 15.62
N TYR A 169 -3.56 9.07 15.74
CA TYR A 169 -2.98 10.21 15.03
C TYR A 169 -3.08 10.06 13.50
N ASP A 170 -2.65 8.92 12.97
CA ASP A 170 -2.69 8.54 11.56
C ASP A 170 -4.13 8.38 11.02
N VAL A 171 -5.10 8.13 11.89
CA VAL A 171 -6.53 8.13 11.51
C VAL A 171 -7.04 9.57 11.39
N LYS A 172 -6.64 10.44 12.31
CA LYS A 172 -7.00 11.87 12.30
C LYS A 172 -6.29 12.64 11.18
N TYR A 173 -5.07 12.25 10.85
CA TYR A 173 -4.21 12.86 9.83
C TYR A 173 -3.81 11.80 8.81
N PRO A 174 -4.66 11.47 7.84
CA PRO A 174 -4.48 10.30 6.99
C PRO A 174 -3.31 10.41 6.02
N GLY A 175 -2.69 11.58 5.85
CA GLY A 175 -1.58 11.83 4.93
C GLY A 175 -0.21 11.28 5.36
N THR A 176 -0.10 10.60 6.51
CA THR A 176 1.18 10.11 7.05
C THR A 176 1.76 8.91 6.29
N TYR A 177 1.27 8.58 5.10
CA TYR A 177 1.91 7.66 4.17
C TYR A 177 2.95 8.35 3.27
N ASN A 178 2.96 9.68 3.21
CA ASN A 178 3.93 10.46 2.45
C ASN A 178 4.79 11.33 3.35
N ALA A 179 6.10 11.07 3.33
CA ALA A 179 7.12 11.86 3.99
C ALA A 179 7.62 12.97 3.05
N ARG A 180 6.93 14.11 3.06
CA ARG A 180 7.33 15.25 2.20
C ARG A 180 8.75 15.71 2.53
N ARG A 181 9.57 15.82 1.49
CA ARG A 181 10.97 16.25 1.57
C ARG A 181 11.15 17.57 2.33
N ASP A 182 10.25 18.52 2.08
CA ASP A 182 10.25 19.85 2.70
C ASP A 182 9.85 19.88 4.19
N ASN A 183 9.51 18.72 4.77
CA ASN A 183 9.14 18.58 6.19
C ASN A 183 9.92 17.45 6.88
N LEU A 184 11.04 17.01 6.30
CA LEU A 184 11.87 15.93 6.83
C LEU A 184 12.46 16.27 8.21
N GLU A 185 12.87 17.52 8.40
CA GLU A 185 13.40 18.04 9.67
C GLU A 185 12.32 18.65 10.59
N GLY A 186 11.07 18.71 10.12
CA GLY A 186 9.92 19.16 10.90
C GLY A 186 9.18 17.97 11.51
N PHE A 187 8.04 17.60 10.92
CA PHE A 187 7.20 16.49 11.42
C PHE A 187 7.96 15.15 11.47
N TRP A 188 8.83 14.90 10.49
CA TRP A 188 9.56 13.63 10.34
C TRP A 188 10.90 13.58 11.07
N LYS A 189 11.26 14.64 11.82
CA LYS A 189 12.50 14.71 12.61
C LYS A 189 12.76 13.48 13.49
N PRO A 190 11.75 12.85 14.11
CA PRO A 190 11.99 11.64 14.91
C PRO A 190 12.43 10.40 14.09
N CYS A 191 12.26 10.42 12.76
CA CYS A 191 12.60 9.30 11.87
C CYS A 191 13.76 9.63 10.92
N PHE A 192 13.81 10.86 10.38
CA PHE A 192 14.85 11.25 9.42
C PHE A 192 16.21 11.39 10.11
N GLY A 193 17.19 10.61 9.67
CA GLY A 193 18.50 10.50 10.32
C GLY A 193 18.62 9.30 11.26
N TYR A 194 17.55 8.50 11.41
CA TYR A 194 17.49 7.39 12.38
C TYR A 194 16.93 6.10 11.77
N THR A 195 15.74 6.16 11.17
CA THR A 195 14.97 4.98 10.77
C THR A 195 14.55 5.11 9.30
N HIS A 196 15.50 4.77 8.44
CA HIS A 196 15.33 4.78 6.99
C HIS A 196 14.99 3.39 6.47
N GLY A 197 14.23 3.34 5.37
CA GLY A 197 13.82 2.10 4.71
C GLY A 197 13.77 2.26 3.20
N VAL A 198 13.67 1.13 2.49
CA VAL A 198 13.46 1.08 1.04
C VAL A 198 12.29 0.16 0.73
N MET A 199 11.36 0.65 -0.07
CA MET A 199 10.27 -0.15 -0.64
C MET A 199 10.50 -0.30 -2.14
N LEU A 200 10.38 -1.52 -2.66
CA LEU A 200 10.51 -1.80 -4.08
C LEU A 200 9.17 -1.61 -4.80
N VAL A 201 9.15 -0.76 -5.83
CA VAL A 201 7.93 -0.35 -6.55
C VAL A 201 8.11 -0.54 -8.06
N ASP A 202 7.15 -1.20 -8.71
CA ASP A 202 7.12 -1.33 -10.18
C ASP A 202 6.48 -0.10 -10.83
N VAL A 203 5.31 0.29 -10.30
CA VAL A 203 4.53 1.44 -10.77
C VAL A 203 3.84 2.11 -9.61
N PHE A 204 3.53 3.39 -9.76
CA PHE A 204 2.69 4.11 -8.82
C PHE A 204 1.44 4.65 -9.49
N TYR A 205 0.44 4.95 -8.69
CA TYR A 205 -0.84 5.44 -9.17
C TYR A 205 -1.27 6.65 -8.39
N GLU A 206 -1.95 7.54 -9.09
CA GLU A 206 -2.37 8.81 -8.56
C GLU A 206 -3.76 9.21 -9.08
N ASN A 207 -4.50 9.98 -8.28
CA ASN A 207 -5.82 10.49 -8.66
C ASN A 207 -5.69 11.87 -9.30
N VAL A 208 -6.01 11.99 -10.58
CA VAL A 208 -6.04 13.26 -11.32
C VAL A 208 -7.47 13.71 -11.50
N LYS A 209 -7.71 15.01 -11.37
CA LYS A 209 -8.98 15.61 -11.79
C LYS A 209 -9.23 15.35 -13.27
N LYS A 210 -10.34 14.74 -13.63
CA LYS A 210 -10.69 14.37 -15.00
C LYS A 210 -10.58 15.54 -15.97
N ALA A 211 -11.05 16.73 -15.58
CA ALA A 211 -10.92 17.95 -16.38
C ALA A 211 -9.47 18.27 -16.74
N LYS A 212 -8.54 18.13 -15.77
CA LYS A 212 -7.11 18.35 -16.00
C LYS A 212 -6.51 17.29 -16.93
N TYR A 213 -6.92 16.02 -16.78
CA TYR A 213 -6.49 14.94 -17.67
C TYR A 213 -6.99 15.13 -19.11
N GLU A 214 -8.25 15.53 -19.30
CA GLU A 214 -8.86 15.77 -20.61
C GLU A 214 -8.50 17.14 -21.20
N ASN A 215 -7.70 17.94 -20.49
CA ASN A 215 -7.37 19.33 -20.85
C ASN A 215 -8.62 20.19 -21.13
N THR A 216 -9.65 20.01 -20.31
CA THR A 216 -10.93 20.74 -20.37
C THR A 216 -11.11 21.62 -19.13
N LEU A 217 -11.99 22.62 -19.22
CA LEU A 217 -12.31 23.48 -18.07
C LEU A 217 -13.14 22.69 -17.05
N LEU A 218 -12.88 22.88 -15.75
CA LEU A 218 -13.64 22.19 -14.70
C LEU A 218 -15.15 22.45 -14.78
N GLU A 219 -15.53 23.64 -15.25
CA GLU A 219 -16.91 24.08 -15.43
C GLU A 219 -17.67 23.34 -16.55
N THR A 220 -16.96 22.66 -17.45
CA THR A 220 -17.58 21.84 -18.51
C THR A 220 -17.90 20.42 -18.04
N HIS A 221 -17.61 20.09 -16.77
CA HIS A 221 -17.92 18.80 -16.16
C HIS A 221 -19.07 18.95 -15.17
N ASP A 222 -20.06 18.05 -15.24
CA ASP A 222 -21.22 18.04 -14.33
C ASP A 222 -20.82 17.84 -12.85
N ARG A 223 -19.62 17.32 -12.57
CA ARG A 223 -19.05 17.11 -11.23
C ARG A 223 -17.52 17.00 -11.28
N ASP A 224 -16.86 17.28 -10.15
CA ASP A 224 -15.40 17.09 -9.97
C ASP A 224 -15.06 15.59 -9.92
N GLU A 225 -14.91 14.97 -11.11
CA GLU A 225 -14.53 13.57 -11.26
C GLU A 225 -13.01 13.40 -11.17
N ASN A 226 -12.56 12.29 -10.59
CA ASN A 226 -11.17 11.88 -10.63
C ASN A 226 -11.00 10.65 -11.53
N VAL A 227 -9.91 10.63 -12.28
CA VAL A 227 -9.38 9.44 -12.95
C VAL A 227 -8.13 8.97 -12.22
N VAL A 228 -7.86 7.67 -12.28
CA VAL A 228 -6.63 7.11 -11.73
C VAL A 228 -5.65 6.92 -12.87
N LEU A 229 -4.46 7.51 -12.77
CA LEU A 229 -3.37 7.27 -13.71
C LEU A 229 -2.37 6.28 -13.12
N GLU A 230 -1.93 5.33 -13.93
CA GLU A 230 -0.72 4.52 -13.69
C GLU A 230 0.48 5.28 -14.24
N PHE A 231 1.55 5.38 -13.45
CA PHE A 231 2.85 5.92 -13.86
C PHE A 231 3.91 4.81 -13.80
N ARG A 232 4.54 4.56 -14.95
CA ARG A 232 5.53 3.50 -15.13
C ARG A 232 6.85 4.08 -15.64
N PRO A 233 8.00 3.72 -15.04
CA PRO A 233 9.31 4.03 -15.63
C PRO A 233 9.40 3.49 -17.06
N SER A 234 9.68 4.35 -18.04
CA SER A 234 9.76 3.97 -19.46
C SER A 234 10.84 2.94 -19.76
N ASN A 235 11.88 2.90 -18.92
CA ASN A 235 12.96 1.92 -18.99
C ASN A 235 12.61 0.59 -18.29
N GLY A 236 11.42 0.45 -17.73
CA GLY A 236 10.96 -0.74 -17.01
C GLY A 236 11.73 -1.05 -15.72
N GLN A 237 12.58 -0.13 -15.24
CA GLN A 237 13.39 -0.35 -14.05
C GLN A 237 12.53 -0.37 -12.79
N LEU A 238 12.93 -1.24 -11.86
CA LEU A 238 12.37 -1.30 -10.52
C LEU A 238 12.80 -0.07 -9.73
N MET A 239 11.84 0.62 -9.10
CA MET A 239 12.12 1.78 -8.27
C MET A 239 12.47 1.35 -6.83
N HIS A 240 13.59 1.83 -6.31
CA HIS A 240 13.99 1.68 -4.92
C HIS A 240 13.53 2.92 -4.14
N VAL A 241 12.28 2.92 -3.68
CA VAL A 241 11.66 4.11 -3.10
C VAL A 241 12.17 4.35 -1.69
N ALA A 242 12.78 5.52 -1.48
CA ALA A 242 13.24 5.96 -0.18
C ALA A 242 12.05 6.14 0.78
N CYS A 243 12.15 5.55 1.98
CA CYS A 243 11.10 5.55 2.98
C CYS A 243 11.64 5.95 4.36
N LEU A 244 10.76 6.46 5.20
CA LEU A 244 10.97 6.56 6.65
C LEU A 244 10.04 5.59 7.36
N TRP A 245 10.50 4.99 8.45
CA TRP A 245 9.67 4.08 9.25
C TRP A 245 9.76 4.38 10.74
N SER A 246 8.83 3.83 11.50
CA SER A 246 8.77 3.97 12.95
C SER A 246 8.20 2.70 13.57
N ARG A 247 8.80 2.25 14.67
CA ARG A 247 8.14 1.37 15.64
C ARG A 247 7.37 2.25 16.61
N TRP A 248 6.06 2.12 16.62
CA TRP A 248 5.19 2.81 17.57
C TRP A 248 4.74 1.82 18.65
N THR A 249 4.89 2.24 19.90
CA THR A 249 4.47 1.47 21.08
C THR A 249 3.67 2.37 22.01
N ALA A 250 2.71 1.79 22.72
CA ALA A 250 1.97 2.48 23.79
C ALA A 250 1.41 1.48 24.81
N PRO A 251 1.24 1.86 26.09
CA PRO A 251 0.67 0.97 27.09
C PRO A 251 -0.70 0.42 26.67
N GLY A 252 -0.85 -0.91 26.74
CA GLY A 252 -2.10 -1.60 26.40
C GLY A 252 -2.46 -1.59 24.91
N GLN A 253 -1.52 -1.24 24.02
CA GLN A 253 -1.70 -1.26 22.57
C GLN A 253 -0.66 -2.20 21.94
N PRO A 254 -1.01 -2.91 20.86
CA PRO A 254 -0.04 -3.69 20.12
C PRO A 254 0.99 -2.77 19.45
N ASP A 255 2.24 -3.24 19.40
CA ASP A 255 3.31 -2.59 18.67
C ASP A 255 2.99 -2.51 17.18
N LEU A 256 3.32 -1.37 16.58
CA LEU A 256 3.07 -1.11 15.16
C LEU A 256 4.35 -0.69 14.46
N LEU A 257 4.79 -1.52 13.51
CA LEU A 257 5.75 -1.11 12.49
C LEU A 257 5.00 -0.45 11.33
N SER A 258 5.35 0.78 11.01
CA SER A 258 4.71 1.52 9.93
C SER A 258 5.68 2.46 9.23
N PHE A 259 5.39 2.78 7.98
CA PHE A 259 6.30 3.54 7.13
C PHE A 259 5.59 4.53 6.20
N ALA A 260 6.37 5.45 5.65
CA ALA A 260 5.95 6.44 4.68
C ALA A 260 6.99 6.56 3.56
N ALA A 261 6.52 6.68 2.33
CA ALA A 261 7.38 6.93 1.18
C ALA A 261 7.79 8.41 1.16
N ILE A 262 9.06 8.71 0.90
CA ILE A 262 9.52 10.08 0.73
C ILE A 262 8.99 10.62 -0.59
N THR A 263 8.42 11.81 -0.56
CA THR A 263 7.92 12.50 -1.75
C THR A 263 8.56 13.86 -1.92
N ASP A 264 8.73 14.26 -3.17
CA ASP A 264 9.28 15.56 -3.55
C ASP A 264 8.50 16.13 -4.74
N ALA A 265 8.92 17.30 -5.25
CA ALA A 265 8.40 17.85 -6.50
C ALA A 265 8.44 16.80 -7.63
N PRO A 266 7.37 16.72 -8.45
CA PRO A 266 7.26 15.74 -9.51
C PRO A 266 8.17 16.13 -10.69
N PRO A 267 8.59 15.15 -11.52
CA PRO A 267 9.19 15.46 -12.81
C PRO A 267 8.14 16.06 -13.77
N PRO A 268 8.57 16.77 -14.84
CA PRO A 268 7.67 17.54 -15.70
C PRO A 268 6.49 16.77 -16.28
N GLU A 269 6.68 15.50 -16.65
CA GLU A 269 5.64 14.65 -17.23
C GLU A 269 4.56 14.24 -16.23
N VAL A 270 4.94 14.08 -14.95
CA VAL A 270 4.00 13.78 -13.86
C VAL A 270 3.26 15.05 -13.44
N GLU A 271 3.94 16.20 -13.47
CA GLU A 271 3.33 17.51 -13.24
C GLU A 271 2.29 17.86 -14.31
N ALA A 272 2.65 17.65 -15.58
CA ALA A 272 1.78 17.86 -16.74
C ALA A 272 0.54 16.97 -16.67
N ALA A 273 0.68 15.72 -16.24
CA ALA A 273 -0.43 14.79 -16.00
C ALA A 273 -1.31 15.21 -14.81
N GLY A 274 -0.82 16.12 -13.97
CA GLY A 274 -1.64 16.90 -13.07
C GLY A 274 -1.31 16.78 -11.60
N HIS A 275 -0.21 16.12 -11.25
CA HIS A 275 0.24 15.92 -9.88
C HIS A 275 1.23 16.97 -9.41
N ASP A 276 1.32 17.11 -8.09
CA ASP A 276 2.16 18.09 -7.42
C ASP A 276 3.30 17.44 -6.62
N ARG A 277 3.36 16.11 -6.59
CA ARG A 277 4.37 15.33 -5.86
C ARG A 277 4.59 13.96 -6.48
N CYS A 278 5.83 13.48 -6.42
CA CYS A 278 6.22 12.14 -6.83
C CYS A 278 7.06 11.47 -5.72
N ILE A 279 7.03 10.13 -5.68
CA ILE A 279 7.92 9.32 -4.84
C ILE A 279 9.39 9.49 -5.27
N VAL A 280 10.32 9.32 -4.34
CA VAL A 280 11.76 9.47 -4.59
C VAL A 280 12.43 8.09 -4.71
N PRO A 281 12.68 7.58 -5.93
CA PRO A 281 13.50 6.38 -6.11
C PRO A 281 14.98 6.73 -5.99
N ILE A 282 15.69 6.10 -5.07
CA ILE A 282 17.15 6.25 -4.94
C ILE A 282 17.86 5.22 -5.81
N LYS A 283 19.08 5.54 -6.21
CA LYS A 283 19.94 4.61 -6.94
C LYS A 283 20.34 3.42 -6.07
N VAL A 284 20.60 2.28 -6.71
CA VAL A 284 20.98 1.03 -6.02
C VAL A 284 22.26 1.20 -5.22
N GLU A 285 23.25 1.90 -5.77
CA GLU A 285 24.53 2.20 -5.12
C GLU A 285 24.38 3.06 -3.85
N ASN A 286 23.28 3.78 -3.70
CA ASN A 286 23.01 4.63 -2.53
C ASN A 286 22.22 3.90 -1.41
N ILE A 287 21.77 2.67 -1.64
CA ILE A 287 20.91 1.93 -0.67
C ILE A 287 21.62 1.70 0.67
N GLU A 288 22.90 1.31 0.66
CA GLU A 288 23.64 1.03 1.89
C GLU A 288 23.80 2.29 2.74
N ALA A 289 24.19 3.39 2.11
CA ALA A 289 24.35 4.68 2.78
C ALA A 289 22.99 5.22 3.28
N TRP A 290 21.92 5.05 2.51
CA TRP A 290 20.57 5.44 2.91
C TRP A 290 20.07 4.66 4.11
N LEU A 291 20.29 3.34 4.14
CA LEU A 291 19.83 2.49 5.23
C LEU A 291 20.71 2.58 6.50
N ASN A 292 21.87 3.25 6.42
CA ASN A 292 22.72 3.60 7.56
C ASN A 292 22.76 5.12 7.79
N PRO A 293 21.62 5.75 8.13
CA PRO A 293 21.58 7.19 8.30
C PRO A 293 22.37 7.64 9.53
N SER A 294 22.87 8.87 9.47
CA SER A 294 23.49 9.53 10.61
C SER A 294 22.84 10.88 10.89
N GLN A 295 22.35 11.07 12.12
CA GLN A 295 21.81 12.35 12.57
C GLN A 295 22.87 13.47 12.52
N SER A 296 24.16 13.15 12.67
CA SER A 296 25.23 14.15 12.59
C SER A 296 25.54 14.59 11.16
N ASN A 297 24.96 13.93 10.15
CA ASN A 297 25.19 14.24 8.74
C ASN A 297 23.91 14.09 7.89
N LEU A 298 22.89 14.89 8.20
CA LEU A 298 21.65 14.93 7.42
C LEU A 298 21.88 15.39 5.97
N ASN A 299 22.91 16.20 5.72
CA ASN A 299 23.28 16.65 4.37
C ASN A 299 23.61 15.48 3.44
N ALA A 300 24.28 14.43 3.94
CA ALA A 300 24.52 13.23 3.16
C ALA A 300 23.21 12.50 2.77
N MET A 301 22.22 12.51 3.66
CA MET A 301 20.91 11.91 3.38
C MET A 301 20.16 12.71 2.31
N TYR A 302 20.21 14.04 2.36
CA TYR A 302 19.67 14.86 1.28
C TYR A 302 20.42 14.67 -0.04
N ALA A 303 21.75 14.53 -0.03
CA ALA A 303 22.54 14.29 -1.23
C ALA A 303 22.12 12.99 -1.94
N ILE A 304 21.81 11.93 -1.18
CA ILE A 304 21.23 10.69 -1.74
C ILE A 304 19.86 10.94 -2.37
N LEU A 305 18.99 11.74 -1.71
CA LEU A 305 17.68 12.09 -2.27
C LEU A 305 17.80 13.02 -3.50
N ASP A 306 18.88 13.78 -3.65
CA ASP A 306 19.17 14.58 -4.84
C ASP A 306 19.71 13.72 -5.99
N ASP A 307 20.63 12.81 -5.68
CA ASP A 307 21.18 11.79 -6.57
C ASP A 307 20.22 10.60 -6.76
N ARG A 308 18.96 10.93 -7.05
CA ARG A 308 17.88 9.97 -7.27
C ARG A 308 17.86 9.48 -8.71
N ASP A 309 17.25 8.33 -8.93
CA ASP A 309 16.86 7.91 -10.27
C ASP A 309 15.75 8.83 -10.81
N ARG A 310 15.89 9.24 -12.07
CA ARG A 310 14.89 10.08 -12.77
C ARG A 310 14.50 9.45 -14.11
N PRO A 311 13.87 8.26 -14.11
CA PRO A 311 13.29 7.72 -15.33
C PRO A 311 12.17 8.64 -15.80
N TYR A 312 11.90 8.65 -17.11
CA TYR A 312 10.68 9.25 -17.64
C TYR A 312 9.50 8.36 -17.28
N TYR A 313 8.43 8.93 -16.71
CA TYR A 313 7.23 8.17 -16.38
C TYR A 313 6.18 8.23 -17.49
N GLU A 314 6.00 7.11 -18.19
CA GLU A 314 4.84 6.93 -19.06
C GLU A 314 3.57 6.81 -18.22
N HIS A 315 2.47 7.41 -18.68
CA HIS A 315 1.20 7.34 -17.96
C HIS A 315 0.03 6.91 -18.84
N ARG A 316 -0.90 6.18 -18.23
CA ARG A 316 -2.15 5.71 -18.83
C ARG A 316 -3.27 5.67 -17.80
N LEU A 317 -4.53 5.63 -18.26
CA LEU A 317 -5.65 5.33 -17.37
C LEU A 317 -5.44 3.95 -16.73
N ALA A 318 -5.54 3.90 -15.40
CA ALA A 318 -5.48 2.66 -14.67
C ALA A 318 -6.76 1.85 -14.91
N ALA A 319 -6.60 0.56 -15.19
CA ALA A 319 -7.70 -0.38 -15.41
C ALA A 319 -8.43 -0.77 -14.11
#